data_AF-A0A7J8U2G0-F1
#
_entry.id   AF-A0A7J8U2G0-F1
#
_cell.length_a   1.000
_cell.length_b   1.000
_cell.length_c   1.000
_cell.angle_alpha   90.00
_cell.angle_beta   90.00
_cell.angle_gamma   90.00
#
_symmetry.space_group_name_H-M   'P 1'
#
loop_
_entity.id
_entity.type
_entity.pdbx_description
1 polymer ?
#
loop_
_entity_poly.entity_id
_entity_poly.type
_entity_poly.pdbx_seq_one_letter_code
_entity_poly.pdbx_strand_id
1 'polypeptide(L)'
;VIIQSNNLEIVGVFCDNQPAKSRSSLIRRIQHILVRENKWFVRYTPKENNQVTNALIKMVLTNDVDLRIFDDPPVEIQVILKEDRARGILNMGTSL
;
A
#
# COMPACT_ATOMS: atom_id res chain seq x y z
N VAL A 1 -7.44 -9.29 -9.02
CA VAL A 1 -6.75 -9.32 -7.71
C VAL A 1 -7.76 -9.26 -6.57
N ILE A 2 -7.62 -10.10 -5.55
CA ILE A 2 -8.44 -10.05 -4.33
C ILE A 2 -7.53 -9.63 -3.19
N ILE A 3 -7.82 -8.52 -2.54
CA ILE A 3 -7.04 -8.03 -1.39
C ILE A 3 -7.85 -8.24 -0.12
N GLN A 4 -7.26 -8.93 0.85
CA GLN A 4 -7.89 -9.17 2.15
C GLN A 4 -7.20 -8.33 3.21
N SER A 5 -7.98 -7.53 3.93
CA SER A 5 -7.49 -6.68 5.01
C SER A 5 -8.28 -6.94 6.27
N ASN A 6 -7.61 -6.99 7.42
CA ASN A 6 -8.25 -6.97 8.73
C ASN A 6 -8.44 -5.55 9.28
N ASN A 7 -8.14 -4.52 8.48
CA ASN A 7 -8.36 -3.12 8.82
C ASN A 7 -9.59 -2.59 8.05
N LEU A 8 -10.69 -2.34 8.79
CA LEU A 8 -11.94 -1.82 8.24
C LEU A 8 -11.81 -0.41 7.65
N GLU A 9 -10.97 0.45 8.23
CA GLU A 9 -10.73 1.80 7.71
C GLU A 9 -10.12 1.72 6.31
N ILE A 10 -9.11 0.86 6.13
CA ILE A 10 -8.50 0.62 4.82
C ILE A 10 -9.53 0.08 3.82
N VAL A 11 -10.35 -0.89 4.22
CA VAL A 11 -11.40 -1.42 3.34
C VAL A 11 -12.36 -0.30 2.91
N GLY A 12 -12.80 0.55 3.84
CA GLY A 12 -13.67 1.70 3.57
C GLY A 12 -13.04 2.67 2.56
N VAL A 13 -11.78 3.06 2.79
CA VAL A 13 -11.02 3.97 1.91
C VAL A 13 -10.96 3.47 0.46
N PHE A 14 -10.83 2.16 0.25
CA PHE A 14 -10.76 1.58 -1.09
C PHE A 14 -12.13 1.25 -1.70
N CYS A 15 -13.16 0.99 -0.89
CA CYS A 15 -14.53 0.82 -1.38
C CYS A 15 -15.14 2.14 -1.88
N ASP A 16 -14.78 3.27 -1.27
CA ASP A 16 -15.34 4.58 -1.62
C ASP A 16 -14.86 5.11 -2.99
N ASN A 17 -13.92 4.41 -3.67
CA ASN A 17 -13.57 4.59 -5.09
C ASN A 17 -13.27 6.04 -5.54
N GLN A 18 -12.86 6.94 -4.65
CA GLN A 18 -12.47 8.31 -5.01
C GLN A 18 -10.96 8.51 -4.90
N PRO A 19 -10.18 8.12 -5.94
CA PRO A 19 -8.73 8.13 -5.88
C PRO A 19 -8.12 9.52 -5.69
N ALA A 20 -8.79 10.56 -6.16
CA ALA A 20 -8.31 11.94 -6.06
C ALA A 20 -8.52 12.59 -4.68
N LYS A 21 -9.26 11.96 -3.76
CA LYS A 21 -9.64 12.59 -2.47
C LYS A 21 -8.83 12.12 -1.27
N SER A 22 -8.02 11.07 -1.38
CA SER A 22 -7.23 10.61 -0.23
C SER A 22 -6.08 11.57 0.07
N ARG A 23 -6.02 12.05 1.32
CA ARG A 23 -4.90 12.85 1.83
C ARG A 23 -3.59 12.05 1.94
N SER A 24 -3.67 10.71 1.92
CA SER A 24 -2.50 9.84 1.97
C SER A 24 -1.94 9.60 0.56
N SER A 25 -0.67 9.99 0.35
CA SER A 25 0.06 9.70 -0.89
C SER A 25 0.19 8.19 -1.14
N LEU A 26 0.33 7.39 -0.08
CA LEU A 26 0.38 5.92 -0.17
C LEU A 26 -0.95 5.36 -0.71
N ILE A 27 -2.09 5.82 -0.20
CA ILE A 27 -3.40 5.38 -0.70
C ILE A 27 -3.58 5.76 -2.17
N ARG A 28 -3.24 7.00 -2.55
CA ARG A 28 -3.30 7.45 -3.96
C ARG A 28 -2.44 6.57 -4.86
N ARG A 29 -1.24 6.20 -4.42
CA ARG A 29 -0.33 5.30 -5.13
C ARG A 29 -0.93 3.91 -5.30
N ILE A 30 -1.46 3.32 -4.23
CA ILE A 30 -2.10 2.00 -4.28
C ILE A 30 -3.30 2.03 -5.24
N GLN A 31 -4.16 3.05 -5.15
CA GLN A 31 -5.30 3.21 -6.07
C GLN A 31 -4.84 3.32 -7.52
N HIS A 32 -3.77 4.06 -7.79
CA HIS A 32 -3.22 4.20 -9.13
C HIS A 32 -2.64 2.88 -9.69
N ILE A 33 -1.96 2.08 -8.85
CA ILE A 33 -1.53 0.73 -9.22
C ILE A 33 -2.74 -0.14 -9.56
N LEU A 34 -3.78 -0.10 -8.71
CA LEU A 34 -4.99 -0.90 -8.88
C LEU A 34 -5.82 -0.48 -10.11
N VAL A 35 -5.75 0.77 -10.58
CA VAL A 35 -6.36 1.19 -11.86
C VAL A 35 -5.79 0.42 -13.06
N ARG A 36 -4.55 -0.08 -12.98
CA ARG A 36 -3.95 -0.91 -14.03
C ARG A 36 -4.47 -2.36 -14.02
N GLU A 37 -5.13 -2.78 -12.94
CA GLU A 37 -5.69 -4.12 -12.79
C GLU A 37 -7.11 -4.20 -13.38
N ASN A 38 -7.33 -5.12 -14.31
CA ASN A 38 -8.64 -5.29 -14.98
C ASN A 38 -9.80 -5.53 -14.01
N LYS A 39 -9.56 -6.26 -12.91
CA LYS A 39 -10.55 -6.52 -11.86
C LYS A 39 -9.84 -6.61 -10.52
N TRP A 40 -10.21 -5.75 -9.58
CA TRP A 40 -9.75 -5.84 -8.21
C TRP A 40 -10.87 -5.51 -7.24
N PHE A 41 -10.78 -6.04 -6.02
CA PHE A 41 -11.58 -5.58 -4.89
C PHE A 41 -10.83 -5.81 -3.58
N VAL A 42 -11.14 -4.98 -2.59
CA VAL A 42 -10.65 -5.12 -1.21
C VAL A 42 -11.83 -5.61 -0.36
N ARG A 43 -11.61 -6.63 0.46
CA ARG A 43 -12.62 -7.10 1.42
C ARG A 43 -12.05 -7.18 2.83
N TYR A 44 -12.93 -6.95 3.80
CA TYR A 44 -12.61 -7.21 5.19
C TYR A 44 -12.45 -8.72 5.44
N THR A 45 -11.48 -9.08 6.27
CA THR A 45 -11.30 -10.44 6.81
C THR A 45 -10.85 -10.32 8.26
N PRO A 46 -11.56 -10.93 9.24
CA PRO A 46 -11.17 -10.87 10.64
C PRO A 46 -9.71 -11.31 10.86
N LYS A 47 -9.06 -10.75 11.88
CA LYS A 47 -7.65 -11.00 12.16
C LYS A 47 -7.37 -12.49 12.38
N GLU A 48 -8.30 -13.18 13.00
CA GLU A 48 -8.28 -14.61 13.32
C GLU A 48 -8.24 -15.48 12.05
N ASN A 49 -8.74 -14.94 10.93
CA ASN A 49 -8.78 -15.59 9.62
C ASN A 49 -7.62 -15.15 8.72
N ASN A 50 -6.78 -14.21 9.16
CA ASN A 50 -5.60 -13.72 8.44
C ASN A 50 -4.29 -14.16 9.13
N GLN A 51 -4.24 -15.42 9.55
CA GLN A 51 -3.16 -15.96 10.38
C GLN A 51 -1.79 -15.94 9.69
N VAL A 52 -1.76 -16.23 8.37
CA VAL A 52 -0.52 -16.22 7.59
C VAL A 52 0.10 -14.83 7.56
N THR A 53 -0.67 -13.79 7.26
CA THR A 53 -0.18 -12.40 7.28
C THR A 53 0.29 -12.01 8.68
N ASN A 54 -0.47 -12.37 9.72
CA ASN A 54 -0.04 -12.10 11.10
C ASN A 54 1.25 -12.84 11.48
N ALA A 55 1.44 -14.08 11.03
CA ALA A 55 2.65 -14.86 11.27
C ALA A 55 3.86 -14.23 10.56
N LEU A 56 3.69 -13.83 9.29
CA LEU A 56 4.74 -13.13 8.53
C LEU A 56 5.14 -11.81 9.18
N ILE A 57 4.17 -11.00 9.61
CA ILE A 57 4.44 -9.74 10.33
C ILE A 57 5.17 -10.04 11.64
N LYS A 58 4.76 -11.08 12.39
CA LYS A 58 5.45 -11.47 13.62
C LYS A 58 6.88 -11.90 13.34
N MET A 59 7.13 -12.77 12.37
CA MET A 59 8.49 -13.20 11.98
C MET A 59 9.40 -12.01 11.66
N VAL A 60 8.86 -11.05 10.91
CA VAL A 60 9.53 -9.78 10.60
C VAL A 60 9.85 -8.97 11.85
N LEU A 61 8.87 -8.78 12.73
CA LEU A 61 9.02 -7.96 13.94
C LEU A 61 9.87 -8.64 15.03
N THR A 62 9.96 -9.97 15.04
CA THR A 62 10.75 -10.74 16.00
C THR A 62 12.19 -10.99 15.55
N ASN A 63 12.64 -10.33 14.47
CA ASN A 63 14.00 -10.41 13.91
C ASN A 63 14.45 -11.79 13.43
N ASP A 64 13.53 -12.73 13.16
CA ASP A 64 13.91 -14.07 12.66
C ASP A 64 14.13 -14.09 11.14
N VAL A 65 13.95 -12.93 10.49
CA VAL A 65 14.21 -12.70 9.08
C VAL A 65 14.98 -11.39 8.96
N ASP A 66 16.19 -11.45 8.42
CA ASP A 66 17.04 -10.30 8.16
C ASP A 66 16.41 -9.47 7.02
N LEU A 67 15.45 -8.63 7.37
CA LEU A 67 14.88 -7.67 6.43
C LEU A 67 15.95 -6.65 6.11
N ARG A 68 16.56 -6.77 4.93
CA ARG A 68 17.45 -5.75 4.41
C ARG A 68 16.68 -4.44 4.27
N ILE A 69 16.95 -3.52 5.19
CA ILE A 69 16.56 -2.13 5.04
C ILE A 69 17.51 -1.55 3.99
N PHE A 70 16.96 -1.13 2.87
CA PHE A 70 17.74 -0.45 1.84
C PHE A 70 17.68 1.05 2.11
N ASP A 71 18.84 1.70 2.22
CA ASP A 71 18.94 3.15 2.36
C ASP A 71 18.33 3.86 1.15
N ASP A 72 18.50 3.26 -0.04
CA ASP A 72 17.85 3.68 -1.28
C ASP A 72 16.83 2.65 -1.76
N PRO A 73 15.65 3.07 -2.28
CA PRO A 73 14.70 2.13 -2.87
C PRO A 73 15.36 1.34 -4.00
N PRO A 74 15.03 0.04 -4.19
CA PRO A 74 15.46 -0.72 -5.37
C PRO A 74 15.12 0.01 -6.67
N VAL A 75 15.90 -0.18 -7.73
CA VAL A 75 15.78 0.57 -9.00
C VAL A 75 14.37 0.50 -9.58
N GLU A 76 13.72 -0.66 -9.48
CA GLU A 76 12.35 -0.89 -9.91
C GLU A 76 11.37 0.03 -9.16
N ILE A 77 11.59 0.22 -7.86
CA ILE A 77 10.81 1.13 -7.02
C ILE A 77 11.14 2.59 -7.35
N GLN A 78 12.40 2.92 -7.63
CA GLN A 78 12.79 4.27 -8.03
C GLN A 78 12.09 4.73 -9.32
N VAL A 79 11.96 3.83 -10.30
CA VAL A 79 11.23 4.13 -11.56
C VAL A 79 9.76 4.46 -11.25
N ILE A 80 9.10 3.66 -10.42
CA ILE A 80 7.71 3.90 -10.02
C ILE A 80 7.60 5.24 -9.26
N LEU A 81 8.52 5.54 -8.34
CA LEU A 81 8.53 6.80 -7.60
C LEU A 81 8.73 8.02 -8.51
N LYS A 82 9.55 7.91 -9.56
CA LYS A 82 9.70 8.95 -10.58
C LYS A 82 8.41 9.17 -11.37
N GLU A 83 7.73 8.09 -11.78
CA GLU A 83 6.41 8.18 -12.42
C GLU A 83 5.37 8.84 -11.51
N ASP A 84 5.34 8.48 -10.22
CA ASP A 84 4.40 9.04 -9.25
C ASP A 84 4.66 10.54 -9.03
N ARG A 85 5.93 10.97 -9.03
CA ARG A 85 6.31 12.39 -8.95
C ARG A 85 5.86 13.16 -10.19
N ALA A 86 6.10 12.61 -11.38
CA ALA A 86 5.67 13.24 -12.64
C ALA A 86 4.14 13.38 -12.74
N ARG A 87 3.39 12.49 -12.09
CA ARG A 87 1.92 12.49 -12.05
C ARG A 87 1.33 13.30 -10.88
N GLY A 88 2.15 13.93 -10.03
CA GLY A 88 1.67 14.70 -8.86
C GLY A 88 1.08 13.83 -7.74
N ILE A 89 1.34 12.52 -7.74
CA ILE A 89 0.88 11.58 -6.72
C ILE A 89 1.71 11.77 -5.44
N LEU A 90 3.00 12.04 -5.60
CA LEU A 90 3.92 12.45 -4.54
C LEU A 90 3.95 13.98 -4.41
N ASN A 91 2.82 14.59 -4.04
CA ASN A 91 2.86 15.97 -3.54
C ASN A 91 3.45 15.93 -2.12
N MET A 92 4.78 16.01 -2.04
CA MET A 92 5.45 16.46 -0.82
C MET A 92 4.92 17.87 -0.54
N GLY A 93 4.18 18.05 0.55
CA GLY A 93 3.89 19.37 1.05
C GLY A 93 5.22 20.10 1.25
N THR A 94 5.52 21.08 0.41
CA THR A 94 6.53 22.07 0.71
C THR A 94 5.94 22.98 1.77
N SER A 95 6.19 22.66 3.03
CA SER A 95 6.15 23.63 4.11
C SER A 95 7.44 23.46 4.88
N LEU A 96 8.37 24.37 4.57
CA LEU A 96 9.47 24.78 5.44
C LEU A 96 8.92 25.21 6.81
#